data_AF-A0A924F883-F1
#
_entry.id   AF-A0A924F883-F1
#
_cell.length_a   1.000
_cell.length_b   1.000
_cell.length_c   1.000
_cell.angle_alpha   90.00
_cell.angle_beta   90.00
_cell.angle_gamma   90.00
#
_symmetry.space_group_name_H-M   'P 1'
#
loop_
_entity.id
_entity.type
_entity.pdbx_description
1 polymer ?
#
loop_
_entity_poly.entity_id
_entity_poly.type
_entity_poly.pdbx_seq_one_letter_code
_entity_poly.pdbx_strand_id
1 'polypeptide(L)'
;MFKNALNTLIVCALSCTQILAQGNKVDSAGMKTLRLDPTTARGAAVSQVFDDVKFIPLETTKESLFGTISQLNVTDNNYIIYDYDTKAVLIFDKAGKYIAKVNSSKIEKDPNDKGNQEFYGYVLRTENNQDYIQIYSGKKIFYFDL
;
A
#
# COMPACT_ATOMS: atom_id res chain seq x y z
N MET A 1 52.18 -40.78 -14.62
CA MET A 1 50.90 -40.55 -13.91
C MET A 1 51.06 -39.67 -12.67
N PHE A 2 52.09 -39.86 -11.83
CA PHE A 2 52.32 -39.04 -10.61
C PHE A 2 52.64 -37.55 -10.85
N LYS A 3 53.36 -37.18 -11.93
CA LYS A 3 53.71 -35.78 -12.22
C LYS A 3 52.49 -34.92 -12.58
N ASN A 4 51.50 -35.50 -13.25
CA ASN A 4 50.31 -34.76 -13.66
C ASN A 4 49.39 -34.51 -12.46
N ALA A 5 49.29 -35.48 -11.53
CA ALA A 5 48.53 -35.30 -10.28
C ALA A 5 49.14 -34.23 -9.36
N LEU A 6 50.47 -34.11 -9.32
CA LEU A 6 51.16 -33.08 -8.54
C LEU A 6 50.94 -31.67 -9.13
N ASN A 7 50.98 -31.53 -10.45
CA ASN A 7 50.68 -30.26 -11.11
C ASN A 7 49.21 -29.84 -10.93
N THR A 8 48.26 -30.78 -10.94
CA THR A 8 46.84 -30.47 -10.69
C THR A 8 46.61 -30.02 -9.24
N LEU A 9 47.33 -30.61 -8.27
CA LEU A 9 47.22 -30.24 -6.86
C LEU A 9 47.76 -28.82 -6.57
N ILE A 10 48.85 -28.44 -7.24
CA ILE A 10 49.46 -27.09 -7.13
C ILE A 10 48.53 -26.02 -7.72
N VAL A 11 47.88 -26.29 -8.85
CA VAL A 11 46.92 -25.36 -9.48
C VAL A 11 45.66 -25.16 -8.61
N CYS A 12 45.15 -26.22 -7.97
CA CYS A 12 44.02 -26.11 -7.04
C CYS A 12 44.37 -25.36 -5.74
N ALA A 13 45.61 -25.46 -5.26
CA ALA A 13 46.04 -24.71 -4.07
C ALA A 13 46.20 -23.21 -4.36
N LEU A 14 46.59 -22.84 -5.58
CA LEU A 14 46.75 -21.43 -6.01
C LEU A 14 45.42 -20.73 -6.29
N SER A 15 44.36 -21.45 -6.69
CA SER A 15 43.03 -20.87 -6.89
C SER A 15 42.21 -20.76 -5.60
N CYS A 16 42.55 -21.52 -4.56
CA CYS A 16 41.82 -21.53 -3.28
C CYS A 16 42.16 -20.32 -2.37
N THR A 17 43.21 -19.55 -2.66
CA THR A 17 43.62 -18.40 -1.84
C THR A 17 42.95 -17.07 -2.23
N GLN A 18 42.15 -17.05 -3.30
CA GLN A 18 41.48 -15.84 -3.80
C GLN A 18 40.07 -15.61 -3.21
N ILE A 19 39.58 -16.50 -2.34
CA ILE A 19 38.30 -16.33 -1.61
C ILE A 19 38.57 -16.00 -0.14
N LEU A 20 39.47 -15.06 0.13
CA LEU A 20 39.30 -14.25 1.32
C LEU A 20 38.28 -13.20 0.92
N ALA A 21 37.06 -13.31 1.45
CA ALA A 21 36.05 -12.29 1.33
C ALA A 21 36.71 -10.93 1.59
N GLN A 22 36.94 -10.16 0.53
CA GLN A 22 37.28 -8.76 0.68
C GLN A 22 36.04 -8.14 1.30
N GLY A 23 36.03 -8.04 2.62
CA GLY A 23 35.15 -7.14 3.33
C GLY A 23 35.53 -5.75 2.87
N ASN A 24 35.00 -5.33 1.73
CA ASN A 24 35.13 -3.97 1.23
C ASN A 24 34.70 -3.08 2.40
N LYS A 25 35.65 -2.34 2.97
CA LYS A 25 35.34 -1.36 4.00
C LYS A 25 34.32 -0.43 3.38
N VAL A 26 33.15 -0.34 4.00
CA VAL A 26 32.12 0.62 3.58
C VAL A 26 32.78 2.00 3.63
N ASP A 27 32.91 2.63 2.46
CA ASP A 27 33.44 3.98 2.37
C ASP A 27 32.51 4.92 3.12
N SER A 28 32.92 5.24 4.34
CA SER A 28 32.14 6.02 5.29
C SER A 28 32.57 7.49 5.28
N ALA A 29 33.46 7.89 4.37
CA ALA A 29 33.98 9.26 4.29
C ALA A 29 32.87 10.30 4.05
N GLY A 30 31.74 9.88 3.45
CA GLY A 30 30.54 10.71 3.28
C GLY A 30 29.37 10.37 4.23
N MET A 31 29.53 9.41 5.14
CA MET A 31 28.42 8.94 5.97
C MET A 31 28.13 9.94 7.09
N LYS A 32 26.91 10.44 7.12
CA LYS A 32 26.41 11.25 8.25
C LYS A 32 25.65 10.35 9.23
N THR A 33 26.12 10.32 10.47
CA THR A 33 25.41 9.64 11.55
C THR A 33 24.31 10.55 12.09
N LEU A 34 23.05 10.21 11.84
CA LEU A 34 21.90 10.86 12.46
C LEU A 34 21.59 10.17 13.79
N ARG A 35 21.71 10.88 14.91
CA ARG A 35 21.31 10.39 16.23
C ARG A 35 19.93 10.91 16.55
N LEU A 36 18.95 10.01 16.63
CA LEU A 36 17.60 10.30 17.08
C LEU A 36 17.48 9.80 18.52
N ASP A 37 17.01 10.66 19.42
CA ASP A 37 16.61 10.26 20.77
C ASP A 37 15.09 10.30 20.84
N PRO A 38 14.41 9.13 20.76
CA PRO A 38 12.95 9.08 20.82
C PRO A 38 12.38 9.60 22.14
N THR A 39 13.17 9.61 23.22
CA THR A 39 12.69 10.03 24.54
C THR A 39 12.58 11.55 24.68
N THR A 40 13.32 12.30 23.84
CA THR A 40 13.27 13.77 23.79
C THR A 40 12.51 14.31 22.58
N ALA A 41 11.97 13.43 21.74
CA ALA A 41 11.14 13.82 20.60
C ALA A 41 9.80 14.41 21.08
N ARG A 42 9.71 15.74 21.16
CA ARG A 42 8.49 16.48 21.54
C ARG A 42 7.49 16.68 20.40
N GLY A 43 7.78 16.12 19.22
CA GLY A 43 7.06 16.44 17.99
C GLY A 43 7.30 17.89 17.54
N ALA A 44 6.54 18.31 16.53
CA ALA A 44 6.48 19.70 16.07
C ALA A 44 5.01 20.16 16.12
N ALA A 45 4.79 21.46 16.30
CA ALA A 45 3.45 22.01 16.12
C ALA A 45 3.03 21.82 14.66
N VAL A 46 1.72 21.63 14.42
CA VAL A 46 1.16 21.46 13.07
C VAL A 46 1.61 22.59 12.13
N SER A 47 1.61 23.83 12.63
CA SER A 47 2.05 25.02 11.89
C SER A 47 3.54 25.06 11.54
N GLN A 48 4.37 24.20 12.14
CA GLN A 48 5.79 24.09 11.81
C GLN A 48 6.04 23.10 10.66
N VAL A 49 5.03 22.30 10.29
CA VAL A 49 5.16 21.21 9.32
C VAL A 49 4.21 21.40 8.13
N PHE A 50 3.03 21.96 8.36
CA PHE A 50 1.99 22.16 7.36
C PHE A 50 1.72 23.64 7.14
N ASP A 51 1.63 24.05 5.88
CA ASP A 51 1.31 25.44 5.48
C ASP A 51 -0.17 25.78 5.73
N ASP A 52 -1.06 24.80 5.63
CA ASP A 52 -2.50 24.97 5.79
C ASP A 52 -3.18 23.69 6.28
N VAL A 53 -4.31 23.84 6.98
CA VAL A 53 -5.15 22.75 7.47
C VAL A 53 -6.60 23.02 7.07
N LYS A 54 -7.13 22.15 6.20
CA LYS A 54 -8.50 22.26 5.71
C LYS A 54 -9.38 21.20 6.34
N PHE A 55 -10.57 21.61 6.78
CA PHE A 55 -11.64 20.72 7.23
C PHE A 55 -12.73 20.71 6.17
N ILE A 56 -12.97 19.55 5.58
CA ILE A 56 -13.98 19.38 4.53
C ILE A 56 -15.12 18.54 5.13
N PRO A 57 -16.29 19.12 5.39
CA PRO A 57 -17.42 18.36 5.90
C PRO A 57 -17.94 17.46 4.78
N LEU A 58 -18.06 16.16 5.06
CA LEU A 58 -18.70 15.23 4.15
C LEU A 58 -20.22 15.31 4.30
N GLU A 59 -20.93 15.31 3.17
CA GLU A 59 -22.38 15.25 3.11
C GLU A 59 -22.88 14.06 3.93
N THR A 60 -23.77 14.33 4.87
CA THR A 60 -24.28 13.32 5.81
C THR A 60 -25.79 13.19 5.64
N THR A 61 -26.18 12.22 4.84
CA THR A 61 -27.57 11.80 4.59
C THR A 61 -27.74 10.34 5.02
N LYS A 62 -28.95 9.79 4.89
CA LYS A 62 -29.17 8.37 5.18
C LYS A 62 -28.37 7.47 4.22
N GLU A 63 -28.15 7.96 3.01
CA GLU A 63 -27.47 7.28 1.92
C GLU A 63 -25.94 7.32 2.09
N SER A 64 -25.40 8.44 2.59
CA SER A 64 -23.97 8.67 2.76
C SER A 64 -23.44 8.41 4.16
N LEU A 65 -24.29 7.97 5.10
CA LEU A 65 -23.85 7.59 6.44
C LEU A 65 -22.89 6.39 6.38
N PHE A 66 -21.79 6.51 7.13
CA PHE A 66 -20.78 5.48 7.32
C PHE A 66 -20.41 5.37 8.80
N GLY A 67 -19.91 4.20 9.20
CA GLY A 67 -19.36 3.97 10.54
C GLY A 67 -17.84 4.05 10.53
N THR A 68 -17.20 2.90 10.71
CA THR A 68 -15.74 2.78 10.81
C THR A 68 -15.07 2.87 9.44
N ILE A 69 -14.32 3.95 9.21
CA ILE A 69 -13.45 4.09 8.04
C ILE A 69 -12.25 3.15 8.21
N SER A 70 -12.23 2.04 7.47
CA SER A 70 -11.09 1.09 7.45
C SER A 70 -10.14 1.31 6.27
N GLN A 71 -10.56 2.05 5.25
CA GLN A 71 -9.69 2.48 4.16
C GLN A 71 -10.13 3.88 3.69
N LEU A 72 -9.15 4.73 3.43
CA LEU A 72 -9.34 6.05 2.83
C LEU A 72 -8.32 6.24 1.70
N ASN A 73 -8.80 6.55 0.51
CA ASN A 73 -7.98 7.04 -0.57
C ASN A 73 -8.45 8.43 -0.98
N VAL A 74 -7.48 9.30 -1.29
CA VAL A 74 -7.70 10.65 -1.76
C VAL A 74 -7.11 10.75 -3.16
N THR A 75 -7.97 10.95 -4.15
CA THR A 75 -7.54 11.23 -5.53
C THR A 75 -7.59 12.73 -5.77
N ASP A 76 -7.22 13.14 -6.99
CA ASP A 76 -7.34 14.53 -7.41
C ASP A 76 -8.79 15.03 -7.33
N ASN A 77 -9.76 14.15 -7.62
CA ASN A 77 -11.16 14.50 -7.75
C ASN A 77 -12.06 13.99 -6.60
N ASN A 78 -11.63 12.99 -5.84
CA ASN A 78 -12.52 12.29 -4.90
C ASN A 78 -11.89 11.92 -3.56
N TYR A 79 -12.77 11.74 -2.58
CA TYR A 79 -12.51 10.97 -1.37
C TYR A 79 -13.24 9.63 -1.49
N ILE A 80 -12.50 8.53 -1.37
CA ILE A 80 -13.06 7.18 -1.40
C ILE A 80 -12.87 6.55 -0.02
N ILE A 81 -13.97 6.12 0.58
CA ILE A 81 -14.01 5.56 1.94
C ILE A 81 -14.52 4.13 1.84
N TYR A 82 -13.80 3.20 2.47
CA TYR A 82 -14.37 1.89 2.81
C TYR A 82 -14.88 1.92 4.25
N ASP A 83 -16.19 1.74 4.39
CA ASP A 83 -16.89 1.58 5.66
C ASP A 83 -16.99 0.11 6.02
N TYR A 84 -16.28 -0.28 7.09
CA TYR A 84 -16.26 -1.66 7.56
C TYR A 84 -17.58 -2.08 8.20
N ASP A 85 -18.35 -1.16 8.78
CA ASP A 85 -19.57 -1.53 9.49
C ASP A 85 -20.70 -1.87 8.51
N THR A 86 -20.77 -1.14 7.38
CA THR A 86 -21.80 -1.38 6.34
C THR A 86 -21.30 -2.17 5.14
N LYS A 87 -20.02 -2.58 5.12
CA LYS A 87 -19.36 -3.25 3.99
C LYS A 87 -19.60 -2.51 2.68
N ALA A 88 -19.29 -1.21 2.69
CA ALA A 88 -19.59 -0.33 1.58
C ALA A 88 -18.41 0.56 1.22
N VAL A 89 -18.26 0.85 -0.07
CA VAL A 89 -17.37 1.90 -0.58
C VAL A 89 -18.22 3.13 -0.86
N LEU A 90 -17.88 4.26 -0.26
CA LEU A 90 -18.52 5.55 -0.46
C LEU A 90 -17.57 6.48 -1.22
N ILE A 91 -18.11 7.26 -2.14
CA ILE A 91 -17.37 8.18 -2.98
C ILE A 91 -17.94 9.58 -2.75
N PHE A 92 -17.06 10.51 -2.44
CA PHE A 92 -17.37 11.94 -2.29
C PHE A 92 -16.49 12.76 -3.24
N ASP A 93 -16.97 13.92 -3.67
CA ASP A 93 -16.13 14.89 -4.37
C ASP A 93 -15.18 15.63 -3.41
N LYS A 94 -14.29 16.47 -3.94
CA LYS A 94 -13.38 17.31 -3.13
C LYS A 94 -14.07 18.38 -2.29
N ALA A 95 -15.33 18.71 -2.57
CA ALA A 95 -16.14 19.62 -1.75
C ALA A 95 -16.85 18.88 -0.61
N GLY A 96 -16.73 17.54 -0.55
CA GLY A 96 -17.37 16.69 0.44
C GLY A 96 -18.79 16.24 0.05
N LYS A 97 -19.26 16.53 -1.16
CA LYS A 97 -20.59 16.11 -1.63
C LYS A 97 -20.61 14.61 -1.91
N TYR A 98 -21.70 13.95 -1.56
CA TYR A 98 -21.87 12.52 -1.84
C TYR A 98 -22.10 12.29 -3.34
N ILE A 99 -21.36 11.33 -3.91
CA ILE A 99 -21.48 10.91 -5.32
C ILE A 99 -22.20 9.56 -5.40
N ALA A 100 -21.64 8.54 -4.76
CA ALA A 100 -22.12 7.17 -4.91
C ALA A 100 -21.70 6.25 -3.75
N LYS A 101 -22.38 5.10 -3.65
CA LYS A 101 -22.11 4.04 -2.69
C LYS A 101 -22.22 2.67 -3.35
N VAL A 102 -21.15 1.90 -3.28
CA VAL A 102 -21.13 0.48 -3.64
C VAL A 102 -21.30 -0.31 -2.36
N ASN A 103 -22.37 -1.10 -2.23
CA ASN A 103 -22.65 -1.88 -1.04
C ASN A 103 -22.49 -3.38 -1.35
N SER A 104 -21.84 -4.11 -0.46
CA SER A 104 -21.62 -5.55 -0.64
C SER A 104 -22.91 -6.36 -0.78
N SER A 105 -24.02 -5.90 -0.20
CA SER A 105 -25.33 -6.55 -0.36
C SER A 105 -25.93 -6.40 -1.77
N LYS A 106 -25.46 -5.43 -2.55
CA LYS A 106 -25.94 -5.13 -3.92
C LYS A 106 -25.06 -5.74 -5.02
N ILE A 107 -23.94 -6.34 -4.65
CA ILE A 107 -23.06 -7.04 -5.60
C ILE A 107 -23.63 -8.43 -5.89
N GLU A 108 -23.55 -8.84 -7.16
CA GLU A 108 -24.01 -10.15 -7.61
C GLU A 108 -23.22 -11.27 -6.91
N LYS A 109 -23.94 -12.14 -6.21
CA LYS A 109 -23.36 -13.31 -5.54
C LYS A 109 -23.39 -14.52 -6.48
N ASP A 110 -22.33 -15.32 -6.46
CA ASP A 110 -22.31 -16.64 -7.11
C ASP A 110 -23.18 -17.61 -6.30
N PRO A 111 -24.28 -18.15 -6.84
CA PRO A 111 -25.17 -19.06 -6.12
C PRO A 111 -24.48 -20.41 -5.79
N ASN A 112 -23.40 -20.77 -6.48
CA ASN A 112 -22.66 -22.00 -6.23
C ASN A 112 -21.58 -21.83 -5.16
N ASP A 113 -21.23 -20.59 -4.81
CA ASP A 113 -20.27 -20.30 -3.76
C ASP A 113 -20.99 -20.12 -2.41
N LYS A 114 -20.83 -21.12 -1.54
CA LYS A 114 -21.40 -21.11 -0.18
C LYS A 114 -20.57 -20.30 0.83
N GLY A 115 -19.43 -19.74 0.41
CA GLY A 115 -18.56 -18.92 1.25
C GLY A 115 -19.12 -17.51 1.50
N ASN A 116 -18.43 -16.76 2.36
CA ASN A 116 -18.71 -15.34 2.49
C ASN A 116 -18.25 -14.60 1.23
N GLN A 117 -19.17 -13.93 0.56
CA GLN A 117 -18.94 -13.13 -0.64
C GLN A 117 -19.05 -11.63 -0.34
N GLU A 118 -18.85 -11.23 0.91
CA GLU A 118 -18.63 -9.83 1.24
C GLU A 118 -17.25 -9.37 0.79
N PHE A 119 -17.13 -8.08 0.47
CA PHE A 119 -15.82 -7.46 0.21
C PHE A 119 -15.30 -6.72 1.45
N TYR A 120 -13.97 -6.69 1.58
CA TYR A 120 -13.27 -6.13 2.74
C TYR A 120 -12.32 -4.98 2.39
N GLY A 121 -12.67 -4.21 1.38
CA GLY A 121 -11.90 -3.07 0.90
C GLY A 121 -12.01 -2.93 -0.61
N TYR A 122 -11.18 -2.05 -1.16
CA TYR A 122 -11.07 -1.84 -2.60
C TYR A 122 -9.63 -1.58 -3.01
N VAL A 123 -9.36 -1.72 -4.30
CA VAL A 123 -8.08 -1.34 -4.91
C VAL A 123 -8.35 -0.26 -5.95
N LEU A 124 -7.61 0.84 -5.90
CA LEU A 124 -7.63 1.81 -7.00
C LEU A 124 -6.71 1.32 -8.12
N ARG A 125 -7.24 1.36 -9.33
CA ARG A 125 -6.50 1.05 -10.56
C ARG A 125 -6.65 2.21 -11.51
N THR A 126 -5.58 2.48 -12.26
CA THR A 126 -5.62 3.41 -13.38
C THR A 126 -5.23 2.63 -14.61
N GLU A 127 -6.11 2.57 -15.60
CA GLU A 127 -5.85 1.92 -16.89
C GLU A 127 -6.31 2.86 -18.01
N ASN A 128 -5.47 3.09 -19.02
CA ASN A 128 -5.77 3.99 -20.15
C ASN A 128 -6.28 5.39 -19.73
N ASN A 129 -5.67 5.97 -18.69
CA ASN A 129 -6.03 7.28 -18.11
C ASN A 129 -7.44 7.36 -17.49
N GLN A 130 -8.08 6.22 -17.21
CA GLN A 130 -9.32 6.14 -16.46
C GLN A 130 -9.05 5.46 -15.10
N ASP A 131 -9.60 6.04 -14.04
CA ASP A 131 -9.52 5.48 -12.70
C ASP A 131 -10.70 4.55 -12.43
N TYR A 132 -10.42 3.44 -11.76
CA TYR A 132 -11.37 2.40 -11.41
C TYR A 132 -11.25 2.02 -9.94
N ILE A 133 -12.39 1.79 -9.31
CA ILE A 133 -12.49 1.06 -8.05
C ILE A 133 -12.65 -0.42 -8.39
N GLN A 134 -11.65 -1.21 -8.03
CA GLN A 134 -11.67 -2.66 -8.13
C GLN A 134 -12.06 -3.29 -6.80
N ILE A 135 -13.07 -4.15 -6.80
CA ILE A 135 -13.59 -4.84 -5.60
C ILE A 135 -13.55 -6.36 -5.82
N TYR A 136 -13.04 -7.08 -4.83
CA TYR A 136 -13.03 -8.54 -4.80
C TYR A 136 -14.20 -9.04 -3.95
N SER A 137 -15.04 -9.89 -4.52
CA SER A 137 -16.19 -10.49 -3.84
C SER A 137 -16.27 -11.97 -4.22
N GLY A 138 -15.94 -12.85 -3.26
CA GLY A 138 -15.74 -14.27 -3.54
C GLY A 138 -14.66 -14.48 -4.61
N LYS A 139 -15.00 -15.21 -5.67
CA LYS A 139 -14.11 -15.47 -6.82
C LYS A 139 -14.23 -14.44 -7.94
N LYS A 140 -15.12 -13.45 -7.79
CA LYS A 140 -15.38 -12.42 -8.81
C LYS A 140 -14.64 -11.13 -8.47
N ILE A 141 -14.28 -10.40 -9.53
CA ILE A 141 -13.70 -9.06 -9.46
C ILE A 141 -14.67 -8.12 -10.17
N PHE A 142 -15.01 -7.03 -9.51
CA PHE A 142 -15.88 -5.98 -10.02
C PHE A 142 -15.06 -4.71 -10.22
N TYR A 143 -15.35 -3.99 -11.30
CA TYR A 143 -14.74 -2.71 -11.64
C TYR A 143 -15.84 -1.67 -11.70
N PHE A 144 -15.62 -0.53 -11.05
CA PHE A 144 -16.52 0.63 -11.08
C PHE A 144 -15.72 1.83 -11.54
N ASP A 145 -16.24 2.56 -12.51
CA ASP A 145 -15.65 3.80 -12.98
C ASP A 145 -15.68 4.84 -11.86
N LEU A 146 -14.59 5.59 -11.73
CA LEU A 146 -14.48 6.74 -10.83
C LEU A 146 -14.87 8.05 -11.54
#